data_AF-A0A177KLN1-F1
#
_entry.id   AF-A0A177KLN1-F1
#
_cell.length_a   1.000
_cell.length_b   1.000
_cell.length_c   1.000
_cell.angle_alpha   90.00
_cell.angle_beta   90.00
_cell.angle_gamma   90.00
#
_symmetry.space_group_name_H-M   'P 1'
#
loop_
_entity.id
_entity.type
_entity.pdbx_description
1 polymer ?
#
loop_
_entity_poly.entity_id
_entity_poly.type
_entity_poly.pdbx_seq_one_letter_code
_entity_poly.pdbx_strand_id
1 'polypeptide(L)' 'MKMDHEKMTAEIDLMSNKTMYVVKDGQLIPHELPDYGETVVITMGGKVDRLETTQKRKV' A
#
# COMPACT_ATOMS: atom_id res chain seq x y z
N MET A 1 -30.68 -4.53 7.97
CA MET A 1 -29.42 -5.07 8.50
C MET A 1 -28.70 -3.92 9.19
N LYS A 2 -28.51 -3.97 10.51
CA LYS A 2 -27.61 -3.03 11.18
C LYS A 2 -26.20 -3.48 10.83
N MET A 3 -25.48 -2.69 10.04
CA MET A 3 -24.05 -2.88 9.87
C MET A 3 -23.40 -2.27 11.11
N ASP A 4 -23.20 -3.11 12.13
CA ASP A 4 -22.28 -2.78 13.20
C ASP A 4 -20.91 -2.62 12.53
N HIS A 5 -20.47 -1.38 12.37
CA HIS A 5 -19.15 -1.09 11.85
C HIS A 5 -18.17 -1.45 12.96
N GLU A 6 -17.84 -2.74 13.08
CA GLU A 6 -16.74 -3.17 13.93
C GLU A 6 -15.51 -2.37 13.54
N LYS A 7 -14.95 -1.66 14.52
CA LYS A 7 -13.79 -0.81 14.30
C LYS A 7 -12.59 -1.73 14.08
N MET A 8 -12.20 -1.95 12.82
CA MET A 8 -10.98 -2.67 12.48
C MET A 8 -9.77 -1.76 12.74
N THR A 9 -8.93 -2.16 13.68
CA THR A 9 -7.63 -1.52 13.93
C THR A 9 -6.54 -2.28 13.17
N ALA A 10 -5.66 -1.56 12.49
CA ALA A 10 -4.48 -2.13 11.84
C ALA A 10 -3.22 -1.46 12.42
N GLU A 11 -2.15 -2.24 12.56
CA GLU A 11 -0.86 -1.76 13.02
C GLU A 11 0.03 -1.39 11.83
N ILE A 12 0.69 -0.24 11.92
CA ILE A 12 1.66 0.24 10.92
C ILE A 12 3.01 0.32 11.62
N ASP A 13 3.94 -0.52 11.21
CA ASP A 13 5.33 -0.41 11.65
C ASP A 13 6.00 0.77 10.94
N LEU A 14 6.38 1.79 11.71
CA LEU A 14 7.09 2.97 11.23
C LEU A 14 8.62 2.79 11.19
N MET A 15 9.15 1.68 11.75
CA MET A 15 10.57 1.36 11.68
C MET A 15 10.96 0.76 10.32
N SER A 16 10.00 0.18 9.59
CA SER A 16 10.20 -0.26 8.21
C SER A 16 10.00 0.88 7.22
N ASN A 17 11.10 1.40 6.69
CA ASN A 17 11.05 2.37 5.59
C ASN A 17 10.85 1.72 4.21
N LYS A 18 10.71 0.39 4.15
CA LYS A 18 10.49 -0.38 2.91
C LYS A 18 9.04 -0.81 2.71
N THR A 19 8.12 -0.44 3.59
CA THR A 19 6.72 -0.84 3.47
C THR A 19 5.85 0.37 3.20
N MET A 20 5.17 0.37 2.05
CA MET A 20 4.07 1.28 1.77
C MET A 20 2.76 0.58 2.11
N TYR A 21 1.84 1.29 2.75
CA TYR A 21 0.53 0.73 3.10
C TYR A 21 -0.57 1.40 2.26
N VAL A 22 -1.46 0.59 1.67
CA VAL A 22 -2.58 1.05 0.85
C VAL A 22 -3.89 0.64 1.50
N VAL A 23 -4.81 1.59 1.68
CA VAL A 23 -6.18 1.28 2.12
C VAL A 23 -7.06 1.05 0.90
N LYS A 24 -7.61 -0.15 0.76
CA LYS A 24 -8.53 -0.53 -0.32
C LYS A 24 -9.68 -1.36 0.26
N ASP A 25 -10.91 -0.97 -0.06
CA ASP A 25 -12.13 -1.67 0.37
C ASP A 25 -12.20 -1.96 1.89
N GLY A 26 -11.73 -1.01 2.70
CA GLY A 26 -11.69 -1.12 4.16
C GLY A 26 -10.54 -1.97 4.72
N GLN A 27 -9.66 -2.49 3.87
CA GLN A 27 -8.51 -3.29 4.26
C GLN A 27 -7.21 -2.51 4.08
N LEU A 28 -6.27 -2.71 5.02
CA LEU A 28 -4.90 -2.20 4.91
C LEU A 28 -4.03 -3.26 4.23
N ILE A 29 -3.47 -2.94 3.07
CA ILE A 29 -2.66 -3.85 2.26
C ILE A 29 -1.20 -3.34 2.30
N PRO A 30 -0.25 -4.11 2.87
CA PRO A 30 1.15 -3.76 2.83
C PRO A 30 1.75 -4.07 1.45
N HIS A 31 2.65 -3.21 0.99
CA HIS A 31 3.41 -3.36 -0.25
C HIS A 31 4.89 -3.08 0.02
N GLU A 32 5.75 -4.02 -0.34
CA GLU A 32 7.19 -3.89 -0.19
C GLU A 32 7.77 -3.04 -1.33
N LEU A 33 8.55 -2.02 -0.96
CA LEU A 33 9.22 -1.12 -1.87
C LEU A 33 10.57 -1.70 -2.29
N PRO A 34 10.97 -1.55 -3.57
CA PRO A 34 12.24 -2.05 -4.04
C PRO A 34 13.41 -1.24 -3.45
N ASP A 35 14.56 -1.90 -3.26
CA ASP A 35 15.79 -1.24 -2.81
C ASP A 35 16.29 -0.19 -3.81
N TYR A 36 16.13 -0.47 -5.09
CA TYR A 36 16.52 0.40 -6.19
C TYR A 36 15.48 0.28 -7.31
N GLY A 37 15.14 1.43 -7.89
CA GLY A 37 14.12 1.50 -8.93
C GLY A 37 13.03 2.49 -8.57
N GLU A 38 11.80 2.19 -9.00
CA GLU A 38 10.64 3.07 -8.84
C GLU A 38 9.39 2.24 -8.58
N THR A 39 8.51 2.74 -7.71
CA THR A 39 7.13 2.26 -7.56
C THR A 39 6.20 3.41 -7.92
N VAL A 40 5.40 3.24 -8.96
CA VAL A 40 4.42 4.22 -9.43
C VAL A 40 3.04 3.86 -8.88
N VAL A 41 2.43 4.80 -8.16
CA VAL A 41 1.06 4.66 -7.64
C VAL A 41 0.09 5.26 -8.66
N ILE A 42 -0.69 4.41 -9.31
CA ILE A 42 -1.69 4.85 -10.29
C ILE A 42 -3.03 4.97 -9.57
N THR A 43 -3.60 6.17 -9.61
CA THR A 43 -4.89 6.46 -8.96
C THR A 43 -5.97 6.73 -9.99
N MET A 44 -7.19 6.28 -9.69
CA MET A 44 -8.38 6.52 -10.50
C MET A 44 -9.51 6.97 -9.57
N GLY A 45 -10.09 8.15 -9.84
CA GLY A 45 -11.12 8.72 -8.96
C GLY A 45 -10.64 8.95 -7.52
N GLY A 46 -9.37 9.28 -7.32
CA GLY A 46 -8.77 9.49 -6.00
C GLY A 46 -8.51 8.23 -5.17
N LYS A 47 -8.76 7.03 -5.73
CA LYS A 47 -8.45 5.74 -5.12
C LYS A 47 -7.27 5.08 -5.82
N VAL A 48 -6.50 4.27 -5.11
CA VAL A 48 -5.44 3.46 -5.71
C VAL A 48 -6.06 2.39 -6.60
N ASP A 49 -5.72 2.43 -7.89
CA ASP A 49 -6.12 1.41 -8.88
C ASP A 49 -5.12 0.25 -8.86
N ARG A 50 -3.85 0.58 -9.15
CA ARG A 50 -2.74 -0.38 -9.23
C ARG A 50 -1.40 0.25 -8.82
N LEU A 51 -0.43 -0.62 -8.59
CA LEU A 51 0.97 -0.28 -8.35
C LEU A 51 1.82 -0.89 -9.45
N GLU A 52 2.72 -0.11 -10.02
CA GLU A 52 3.68 -0.58 -11.01
C GLU A 52 5.09 -0.41 -10.47
N THR A 53 5.81 -1.52 -10.29
CA THR A 53 7.14 -1.53 -9.68
C THR A 53 8.18 -1.91 -10.72
N THR A 54 9.14 -1.02 -10.96
CA THR A 54 10.32 -1.29 -11.77
C THR A 54 11.52 -1.44 -10.85
N GLN A 55 12.09 -2.63 -10.77
CA GLN A 55 13.34 -2.85 -10.04
C GLN A 55 14.52 -2.50 -10.93
N LYS A 56 15.49 -1.76 -10.37
CA LYS A 56 16.79 -1.52 -10.99
C LYS A 56 17.84 -2.27 -10.20
N ARG A 57 18.86 -2.79 -10.88
CA ARG A 57 20.05 -3.32 -10.23
C ARG A 57 21.24 -2.51 -10.71
N LYS A 58 22.08 -2.07 -9.78
CA LYS A 58 23.41 -1.60 -10.15
C LYS A 58 24.20 -2.83 -10.59
N VAL A 59 24.44 -2.94 -11.88
CA VAL A 59 25.46 -3.85 -12.46
C VAL A 59 26.82 -3.21 -12.33
#